data_AF-A0A166M2Q4-F1
#
_entry.id   AF-A0A166M2Q4-F1
#
_cell.length_a   1.000
_cell.length_b   1.000
_cell.length_c   1.000
_cell.angle_alpha   90.00
_cell.angle_beta   90.00
_cell.angle_gamma   90.00
#
_symmetry.space_group_name_H-M   'P 1'
#
loop_
_entity.id
_entity.type
_entity.pdbx_description
1 polymer ?
#
loop_
_entity_poly.entity_id
_entity_poly.type
_entity_poly.pdbx_seq_one_letter_code
_entity_poly.pdbx_strand_id
1 'polypeptide(L)'
;MPFARAIHSMRSKTCEPGCPSHDRPLKYLSPPLTRQPVRKSLHNNNHTPEHSPASSKIYPPQSYIAISTQAVYSGQTPMLARIALADYWGTILLDTFVQPTQHVTHYGTLAHQYHQQLHAAPTLDVVRHQVMGHIHPTQNQNKILVGYAIWTSLAVLNISHPTISTRDCAVFEPFLHHLRTTQMPPLPILTNRFLGRNIGIIEPEHPVESARAALDLFRSNEQRWEGLIDQGRWPSSLPPQAYAIYFT
;
A
#
# COMPACT_ATOMS: atom_id res chain seq x y z
N MET A 1 -58.21 28.85 -9.04
CA MET A 1 -58.39 30.32 -8.94
C MET A 1 -58.13 30.73 -7.49
N PRO A 2 -57.53 31.91 -7.26
CA PRO A 2 -56.15 32.07 -6.78
C PRO A 2 -56.10 32.82 -5.43
N PHE A 3 -54.94 33.02 -4.82
CA PHE A 3 -54.21 34.30 -4.64
C PHE A 3 -53.44 34.13 -3.31
N ALA A 4 -52.30 34.73 -2.99
CA ALA A 4 -51.46 35.71 -3.64
C ALA A 4 -50.05 35.60 -3.02
N ARG A 5 -49.15 36.37 -3.63
CA ARG A 5 -47.71 36.46 -3.42
C ARG A 5 -47.41 37.68 -2.53
N ALA A 6 -46.17 37.72 -2.02
CA ALA A 6 -45.34 38.95 -1.91
C ALA A 6 -45.53 39.76 -0.57
N ILE A 7 -44.61 40.52 0.08
CA ILE A 7 -43.33 41.22 -0.23
C ILE A 7 -42.60 41.65 1.10
N HIS A 8 -41.25 41.78 1.07
CA HIS A 8 -40.35 42.68 1.88
C HIS A 8 -40.05 42.37 3.37
N SER A 9 -38.94 42.81 4.00
CA SER A 9 -37.71 43.53 3.64
C SER A 9 -36.77 43.58 4.87
N MET A 10 -35.45 43.57 4.60
CA MET A 10 -34.28 44.15 5.32
C MET A 10 -34.24 44.33 6.86
N ARG A 11 -33.13 43.88 7.47
CA ARG A 11 -32.03 44.68 8.11
C ARG A 11 -31.25 43.80 9.12
N SER A 12 -30.01 43.42 8.80
CA SER A 12 -28.72 44.09 9.12
C SER A 12 -28.29 44.03 10.60
N LYS A 13 -27.26 43.22 10.88
CA LYS A 13 -26.29 43.40 11.98
C LYS A 13 -24.90 43.11 11.37
N THR A 14 -24.24 44.13 10.82
CA THR A 14 -23.09 44.85 11.43
C THR A 14 -22.01 43.91 11.96
N CYS A 15 -21.02 43.63 11.10
CA CYS A 15 -19.67 43.22 11.47
C CYS A 15 -18.74 44.40 11.17
N GLU A 16 -17.80 44.67 12.07
CA GLU A 16 -16.75 45.69 11.99
C GLU A 16 -15.60 45.24 12.94
N PRO A 17 -14.34 45.69 12.74
CA PRO A 17 -13.34 44.93 12.01
C PRO A 17 -12.01 44.74 12.78
N GLY A 18 -11.16 43.81 12.32
CA GLY A 18 -9.82 43.60 12.90
C GLY A 18 -8.87 42.84 11.98
N CYS A 19 -8.15 43.62 11.15
CA CYS A 19 -6.86 43.47 10.44
C CYS A 19 -6.03 42.15 10.50
N PRO A 20 -5.00 41.97 9.63
CA PRO A 20 -4.78 42.51 8.28
C PRO A 20 -4.43 41.43 7.24
N SER A 21 -4.64 41.78 5.98
CA SER A 21 -4.16 41.09 4.78
C SER A 21 -2.63 41.18 4.65
N HIS A 22 -1.98 40.04 4.37
CA HIS A 22 -0.71 40.03 3.66
C HIS A 22 -0.60 38.83 2.73
N ASP A 23 -0.89 39.10 1.47
CA ASP A 23 -0.25 38.45 0.33
C ASP A 23 1.28 38.51 0.48
N ARG A 24 1.92 37.34 0.42
CA ARG A 24 3.19 37.16 -0.31
C ARG A 24 3.57 35.66 -0.46
N PRO A 25 4.09 35.26 -1.62
CA PRO A 25 4.48 33.87 -1.88
C PRO A 25 5.77 33.49 -1.15
N LEU A 26 5.83 32.26 -0.64
CA LEU A 26 7.05 31.64 -0.13
C LEU A 26 8.05 31.44 -1.28
N LYS A 27 9.00 32.37 -1.39
CA LYS A 27 10.20 32.22 -2.21
C LYS A 27 11.13 31.23 -1.53
N TYR A 28 11.31 30.05 -2.12
CA TYR A 28 12.45 29.19 -1.80
C TYR A 28 13.72 29.84 -2.35
N LEU A 29 14.58 30.33 -1.44
CA LEU A 29 15.94 30.78 -1.72
C LEU A 29 16.86 29.57 -1.73
N SER A 30 17.38 29.20 -2.90
CA SER A 30 18.52 28.28 -3.01
C SER A 30 19.82 29.02 -2.70
N PRO A 31 20.74 28.47 -1.87
CA PRO A 31 22.07 29.05 -1.72
C PRO A 31 22.94 28.79 -2.97
N PRO A 32 23.82 29.74 -3.34
CA PRO A 32 24.70 29.61 -4.49
C PRO A 32 25.96 28.81 -4.12
N LEU A 33 26.32 27.80 -4.92
CA LEU A 33 27.68 27.27 -4.93
C LEU A 33 28.34 27.58 -6.27
N THR A 34 29.16 28.64 -6.20
CA THR A 34 30.05 29.15 -7.23
C THR A 34 31.08 28.08 -7.62
N ARG A 35 31.16 27.79 -8.93
CA ARG A 35 32.23 27.01 -9.54
C ARG A 35 33.52 27.85 -9.60
N GLN A 36 34.65 27.25 -9.25
CA GLN A 36 35.97 27.68 -9.73
C GLN A 36 36.69 26.50 -10.43
N PRO A 37 37.55 26.78 -11.42
CA PRO A 37 38.05 25.77 -12.36
C PRO A 37 39.32 25.12 -11.83
N VAL A 38 39.39 23.78 -11.87
CA VAL A 38 40.64 23.04 -11.67
C VAL A 38 41.12 22.55 -13.03
N ARG A 39 42.39 22.86 -13.32
CA ARG A 39 43.09 22.60 -14.58
C ARG A 39 43.16 21.11 -14.92
N LYS A 40 43.02 20.81 -16.22
CA LYS A 40 43.19 19.49 -16.83
C LYS A 40 44.59 18.94 -16.60
N SER A 41 44.68 17.68 -16.18
CA SER A 41 45.81 16.80 -16.49
C SER A 41 45.30 15.69 -17.40
N LEU A 42 45.81 15.63 -18.63
CA LEU A 42 45.55 14.53 -19.56
C LEU A 42 46.34 13.31 -19.09
N HIS A 43 45.66 12.26 -18.67
CA HIS A 43 46.18 10.89 -18.76
C HIS A 43 45.12 10.03 -19.45
N ASN A 44 45.50 9.58 -20.63
CA ASN A 44 44.73 8.75 -21.54
C ASN A 44 44.88 7.29 -21.12
N ASN A 45 43.84 6.69 -20.52
CA ASN A 45 43.77 5.24 -20.32
C ASN A 45 42.41 4.75 -20.83
N ASN A 46 42.43 4.23 -22.06
CA ASN A 46 41.34 3.45 -22.63
C ASN A 46 41.22 2.13 -21.87
N HIS A 47 40.37 2.10 -20.85
CA HIS A 47 39.76 0.89 -20.35
C HIS A 47 38.25 1.05 -20.48
N THR A 48 37.68 0.45 -21.52
CA THR A 48 36.27 0.11 -21.55
C THR A 48 35.99 -0.81 -20.37
N PRO A 49 35.14 -0.43 -19.39
CA PRO A 49 34.58 -1.43 -18.50
C PRO A 49 33.64 -2.27 -19.36
N GLU A 50 34.07 -3.49 -19.62
CA GLU A 50 33.21 -4.54 -20.15
C GLU A 50 32.12 -4.76 -19.09
N HIS A 51 31.00 -4.04 -19.25
CA HIS A 51 29.79 -4.29 -18.48
C HIS A 51 29.31 -5.69 -18.89
N SER A 52 29.76 -6.70 -18.14
CA SER A 52 29.04 -7.97 -18.08
C SER A 52 27.59 -7.64 -17.75
N PRO A 53 26.60 -8.06 -18.55
CA PRO A 53 25.21 -7.81 -18.21
C PRO A 53 24.95 -8.54 -16.90
N ALA A 54 24.67 -7.78 -15.84
CA ALA A 54 24.17 -8.34 -14.59
C ALA A 54 22.97 -9.21 -14.95
N SER A 55 23.03 -10.52 -14.64
CA SER A 55 21.93 -11.43 -14.89
C SER A 55 20.69 -10.87 -14.20
N SER A 56 19.67 -10.46 -14.96
CA SER A 56 18.39 -9.99 -14.42
C SER A 56 17.87 -11.02 -13.43
N LYS A 57 17.76 -10.67 -12.15
CA LYS A 57 17.26 -11.58 -11.11
C LYS A 57 15.74 -11.55 -11.16
N ILE A 58 15.19 -12.09 -12.24
CA ILE A 58 13.75 -12.37 -12.29
C ILE A 58 13.51 -13.54 -11.34
N TYR A 59 12.79 -13.28 -10.25
CA TYR A 59 12.42 -14.32 -9.30
C TYR A 59 11.45 -15.30 -9.97
N PRO A 60 11.58 -16.61 -9.75
CA PRO A 60 10.61 -17.56 -10.28
C PRO A 60 9.24 -17.35 -9.61
N PRO A 61 8.12 -17.67 -10.29
CA PRO A 61 6.75 -17.50 -9.79
C PRO A 61 6.53 -17.96 -8.34
N GLN A 62 7.15 -19.08 -7.95
CA GLN A 62 7.02 -19.66 -6.62
C GLN A 62 7.60 -18.77 -5.51
N SER A 63 8.39 -17.75 -5.86
CA SER A 63 8.96 -16.81 -4.88
C SER A 63 7.93 -15.81 -4.37
N TYR A 64 6.85 -15.57 -5.13
CA TYR A 64 5.83 -14.58 -4.79
C TYR A 64 4.67 -15.20 -4.04
N ILE A 65 4.11 -14.43 -3.11
CA ILE A 65 2.86 -14.75 -2.42
C ILE A 65 2.08 -13.46 -2.20
N ALA A 66 0.80 -13.48 -2.54
CA ALA A 66 -0.09 -12.36 -2.31
C ALA A 66 -0.73 -12.46 -0.92
N ILE A 67 -0.84 -11.33 -0.23
CA ILE A 67 -1.45 -11.24 1.10
C ILE A 67 -2.50 -10.13 1.14
N SER A 68 -3.62 -10.41 1.80
CA SER A 68 -4.60 -9.41 2.18
C SER A 68 -5.30 -9.81 3.47
N THR A 69 -5.65 -8.81 4.27
CA THR A 69 -6.28 -8.99 5.58
C THR A 69 -7.48 -8.07 5.69
N GLN A 70 -8.51 -8.53 6.38
CA GLN A 70 -9.63 -7.73 6.84
C GLN A 70 -9.57 -7.62 8.35
N ALA A 71 -9.79 -6.41 8.87
CA ALA A 71 -9.68 -6.11 10.29
C ALA A 71 -11.02 -5.70 10.89
N VAL A 72 -11.18 -6.01 12.18
CA VAL A 72 -12.21 -5.43 13.06
C VAL A 72 -11.51 -4.57 14.12
N TYR A 73 -12.26 -3.77 14.87
CA TYR A 73 -11.67 -2.74 15.74
C TYR A 73 -12.17 -2.81 17.19
N SER A 74 -11.21 -2.72 18.12
CA SER A 74 -11.43 -2.44 19.54
C SER A 74 -11.07 -0.97 19.80
N GLY A 75 -12.07 -0.10 19.91
CA GLY A 75 -11.88 1.35 19.82
C GLY A 75 -11.27 1.74 18.48
N GLN A 76 -10.05 2.28 18.51
CA GLN A 76 -9.26 2.65 17.32
C GLN A 76 -8.19 1.61 16.96
N THR A 77 -8.08 0.52 17.73
CA THR A 77 -7.06 -0.51 17.53
C THR A 77 -7.56 -1.58 16.57
N PRO A 78 -6.91 -1.78 15.41
CA PRO A 78 -7.28 -2.84 14.49
C PRO A 78 -6.84 -4.21 15.02
N MET A 79 -7.66 -5.23 14.76
CA MET A 79 -7.42 -6.64 15.06
C MET A 79 -7.72 -7.47 13.82
N LEU A 80 -6.90 -8.48 13.54
CA LEU A 80 -7.12 -9.37 12.42
C LEU A 80 -8.45 -10.14 12.58
N ALA A 81 -9.26 -10.15 11.53
CA ALA A 81 -10.56 -10.82 11.51
C ALA A 81 -10.65 -11.89 10.43
N ARG A 82 -10.00 -11.65 9.28
CA ARG A 82 -9.87 -12.63 8.19
C ARG A 82 -8.60 -12.36 7.40
N ILE A 83 -7.98 -13.40 6.89
CA ILE A 83 -6.79 -13.31 6.04
C ILE A 83 -6.94 -14.21 4.83
N ALA A 84 -6.40 -13.76 3.70
CA ALA A 84 -6.18 -14.59 2.53
C ALA A 84 -4.72 -14.53 2.07
N LEU A 85 -4.19 -15.69 1.71
CA LEU A 85 -2.94 -15.86 0.98
C LEU A 85 -3.22 -16.52 -0.36
N ALA A 86 -2.58 -16.01 -1.42
CA ALA A 86 -2.64 -16.62 -2.74
C ALA A 86 -1.24 -16.81 -3.32
N ASP A 87 -1.03 -17.88 -4.08
CA ASP A 87 0.18 -18.06 -4.87
C ASP A 87 0.22 -17.11 -6.08
N TYR A 88 1.31 -17.14 -6.84
CA TYR A 88 1.51 -16.31 -8.03
C TYR A 88 0.44 -16.51 -9.13
N TRP A 89 -0.22 -17.66 -9.18
CA TRP A 89 -1.28 -17.92 -10.16
C TRP A 89 -2.67 -17.47 -9.65
N GLY A 90 -2.77 -17.06 -8.39
CA GLY A 90 -4.02 -16.65 -7.75
C GLY A 90 -4.77 -17.82 -7.09
N THR A 91 -4.14 -18.99 -6.95
CA THR A 91 -4.67 -20.11 -6.18
C THR A 91 -4.60 -19.77 -4.70
N ILE A 92 -5.69 -20.03 -3.97
CA ILE A 92 -5.75 -19.70 -2.54
C ILE A 92 -5.01 -20.76 -1.74
N LEU A 93 -4.01 -20.30 -0.99
CA LEU A 93 -3.19 -21.12 -0.09
C LEU A 93 -3.78 -21.13 1.32
N LEU A 94 -4.36 -20.00 1.74
CA LEU A 94 -5.02 -19.83 3.03
C LEU A 94 -6.17 -18.83 2.86
N ASP A 95 -7.35 -19.15 3.39
CA ASP A 95 -8.46 -18.22 3.60
C ASP A 95 -9.12 -18.63 4.91
N THR A 96 -8.93 -17.81 5.95
CA THR A 96 -9.41 -18.18 7.28
C THR A 96 -9.81 -16.95 8.09
N PHE A 97 -10.88 -17.12 8.88
CA PHE A 97 -11.26 -16.17 9.92
C PHE A 97 -10.30 -16.29 11.10
N VAL A 98 -10.21 -15.23 11.89
CA VAL A 98 -9.35 -15.16 13.07
C VAL A 98 -10.15 -14.66 14.25
N GLN A 99 -9.98 -15.32 15.39
CA GLN A 99 -10.63 -14.90 16.62
C GLN A 99 -10.08 -13.54 17.08
N PRO A 100 -10.95 -12.53 17.28
CA PRO A 100 -10.54 -11.24 17.80
C PRO A 100 -9.87 -11.37 19.18
N THR A 101 -8.77 -10.65 19.39
CA THR A 101 -8.00 -10.70 20.64
C THR A 101 -8.61 -9.88 21.77
N GLN A 102 -9.54 -8.97 21.44
CA GLN A 102 -10.27 -8.11 22.37
C GLN A 102 -11.73 -7.98 21.95
N HIS A 103 -12.54 -7.34 22.80
CA HIS A 103 -13.93 -7.03 22.50
C HIS A 103 -14.05 -6.12 21.26
N VAL A 104 -14.80 -6.57 20.26
CA VAL A 104 -15.02 -5.82 19.02
C VAL A 104 -16.05 -4.70 19.25
N THR A 105 -15.64 -3.47 18.99
CA THR A 105 -16.50 -2.28 19.04
C THR A 105 -17.02 -1.88 17.67
N HIS A 106 -16.26 -2.13 16.60
CA HIS A 106 -16.64 -1.80 15.22
C HIS A 106 -16.18 -2.93 14.28
N TYR A 107 -17.08 -3.40 13.41
CA TYR A 107 -16.78 -4.48 12.47
C TYR A 107 -16.24 -3.98 11.11
N GLY A 108 -16.21 -2.65 10.90
CA GLY A 108 -15.73 -2.07 9.66
C GLY A 108 -16.59 -2.51 8.47
N THR A 109 -15.94 -3.01 7.42
CA THR A 109 -16.57 -3.57 6.21
C THR A 109 -17.04 -5.02 6.38
N LEU A 110 -16.60 -5.69 7.45
CA LEU A 110 -16.95 -7.07 7.73
C LEU A 110 -18.41 -7.12 8.20
N ALA A 111 -19.23 -7.91 7.51
CA ALA A 111 -20.65 -7.98 7.82
C ALA A 111 -20.86 -8.57 9.23
N HIS A 112 -21.72 -7.93 10.04
CA HIS A 112 -22.03 -8.37 11.40
C HIS A 112 -22.45 -9.85 11.50
N GLN A 113 -22.99 -10.42 10.41
CA GLN A 113 -23.35 -11.84 10.31
C GLN A 113 -22.18 -12.81 10.52
N TYR A 114 -20.94 -12.37 10.33
CA TYR A 114 -19.75 -13.19 10.53
C TYR A 114 -19.26 -13.22 11.99
N HIS A 115 -19.97 -12.57 12.92
CA HIS A 115 -19.65 -12.57 14.35
C HIS A 115 -19.49 -13.99 14.92
N GLN A 116 -20.39 -14.91 14.58
CA GLN A 116 -20.31 -16.29 15.05
C GLN A 116 -19.07 -17.02 14.50
N GLN A 117 -18.71 -16.77 13.23
CA GLN A 117 -17.52 -17.35 12.63
C GLN A 117 -16.24 -16.83 13.28
N LEU A 118 -16.20 -15.54 13.65
CA LEU A 118 -15.08 -14.95 14.38
C LEU A 118 -14.89 -15.59 15.76
N HIS A 119 -15.96 -15.86 16.50
CA HIS A 119 -15.85 -16.48 17.83
C HIS A 119 -15.44 -17.96 17.79
N ALA A 120 -15.76 -18.67 16.71
CA ALA A 120 -15.37 -20.06 16.50
C ALA A 120 -14.04 -20.22 15.74
N ALA A 121 -13.43 -19.11 15.31
CA ALA A 121 -12.21 -19.11 14.51
C ALA A 121 -10.96 -19.49 15.34
N PRO A 122 -9.87 -19.92 14.68
CA PRO A 122 -8.58 -20.10 15.33
C PRO A 122 -8.03 -18.80 15.92
N THR A 123 -7.19 -18.91 16.95
CA THR A 123 -6.53 -17.76 17.56
C THR A 123 -5.51 -17.12 16.62
N LEU A 124 -5.20 -15.85 16.85
CA LEU A 124 -4.20 -15.12 16.09
C LEU A 124 -2.84 -15.83 16.07
N ASP A 125 -2.42 -16.45 17.16
CA ASP A 125 -1.13 -17.14 17.23
C ASP A 125 -1.08 -18.36 16.30
N VAL A 126 -2.16 -19.14 16.23
CA VAL A 126 -2.27 -20.29 15.32
C VAL A 126 -2.19 -19.84 13.87
N VAL A 127 -2.96 -18.81 13.52
CA VAL A 127 -2.99 -18.28 12.14
C VAL A 127 -1.67 -17.62 11.79
N ARG A 128 -1.04 -16.88 12.71
CA ARG A 128 0.28 -16.28 12.51
C ARG A 128 1.33 -17.35 12.20
N HIS A 129 1.34 -18.47 12.94
CA HIS A 129 2.25 -19.58 12.66
C HIS A 129 2.03 -20.18 11.27
N GLN A 130 0.78 -20.36 10.84
CA GLN A 130 0.47 -20.83 9.48
C GLN A 130 0.99 -19.85 8.42
N VAL A 131 0.72 -18.56 8.58
CA VAL A 131 1.18 -17.51 7.67
C VAL A 131 2.71 -17.50 7.57
N MET A 132 3.41 -17.54 8.71
CA MET A 132 4.87 -17.59 8.75
C MET A 132 5.43 -18.80 7.99
N GLY A 133 4.79 -19.97 8.10
CA GLY A 133 5.18 -21.16 7.34
C GLY A 133 5.08 -20.99 5.81
N HIS A 134 4.17 -20.14 5.34
CA HIS A 134 4.06 -19.81 3.91
C HIS A 134 5.05 -18.74 3.47
N ILE A 135 5.24 -17.68 4.26
CA ILE A 135 6.02 -16.49 3.85
C ILE A 135 7.51 -16.61 4.16
N HIS A 136 7.88 -17.39 5.18
CA HIS A 136 9.27 -17.63 5.62
C HIS A 136 9.54 -19.15 5.66
N PRO A 137 9.43 -19.88 4.54
CA PRO A 137 9.48 -21.34 4.52
C PRO A 137 10.84 -21.92 4.94
N THR A 138 11.91 -21.15 4.80
CA THR A 138 13.25 -21.53 5.29
C THR A 138 13.94 -20.32 5.89
N GLN A 139 14.87 -20.55 6.83
CA GLN A 139 15.57 -19.49 7.57
C GLN A 139 16.32 -18.48 6.69
N ASN A 140 16.68 -18.87 5.45
CA ASN A 140 17.46 -18.04 4.53
C ASN A 140 16.67 -17.62 3.27
N GLN A 141 15.39 -17.96 3.16
CA GLN A 141 14.60 -17.68 1.96
C GLN A 141 13.21 -17.18 2.30
N ASN A 142 13.04 -15.86 2.24
CA ASN A 142 11.75 -15.20 2.36
C ASN A 142 11.03 -15.21 1.02
N LYS A 143 9.71 -15.45 1.05
CA LYS A 143 8.84 -15.12 -0.08
C LYS A 143 8.82 -13.61 -0.27
N ILE A 144 8.47 -13.21 -1.48
CA ILE A 144 8.17 -11.85 -1.83
C ILE A 144 6.69 -11.62 -1.60
N LEU A 145 6.36 -10.71 -0.68
CA LEU A 145 4.98 -10.32 -0.40
C LEU A 145 4.48 -9.34 -1.45
N VAL A 146 3.37 -9.70 -2.10
CA VAL A 146 2.62 -8.83 -2.99
C VAL A 146 1.32 -8.44 -2.29
N GLY A 147 0.95 -7.17 -2.32
CA GLY A 147 -0.26 -6.73 -1.63
C GLY A 147 -0.55 -5.25 -1.83
N TYR A 148 -1.52 -4.76 -1.07
CA TYR A 148 -1.91 -3.36 -1.05
C TYR A 148 -1.85 -2.87 0.39
N ALA A 149 -1.06 -1.82 0.65
CA ALA A 149 -0.80 -1.29 1.97
C ALA A 149 -0.35 -2.40 2.94
N ILE A 150 0.67 -3.17 2.53
CA ILE A 150 1.14 -4.42 3.17
C ILE A 150 1.43 -4.20 4.66
N TRP A 151 1.85 -2.99 5.04
CA TRP A 151 2.09 -2.61 6.43
C TRP A 151 0.88 -2.84 7.34
N THR A 152 -0.34 -2.70 6.82
CA THR A 152 -1.57 -2.96 7.59
C THR A 152 -1.69 -4.44 7.94
N SER A 153 -1.46 -5.33 6.97
CA SER A 153 -1.45 -6.79 7.17
C SER A 153 -0.35 -7.21 8.13
N LEU A 154 0.87 -6.69 7.96
CA LEU A 154 2.00 -6.98 8.86
C LEU A 154 1.70 -6.53 10.30
N ALA A 155 1.08 -5.36 10.48
CA ALA A 155 0.73 -4.84 11.79
C ALA A 155 -0.32 -5.68 12.53
N VAL A 156 -1.42 -6.04 11.86
CA VAL A 156 -2.48 -6.85 12.50
C VAL A 156 -2.04 -8.30 12.74
N LEU A 157 -1.11 -8.81 11.93
CA LEU A 157 -0.44 -10.09 12.17
C LEU A 157 0.65 -9.97 13.24
N ASN A 158 1.16 -8.78 13.54
CA ASN A 158 2.33 -8.53 14.39
C ASN A 158 3.56 -9.33 13.92
N ILE A 159 3.93 -9.17 12.65
CA ILE A 159 5.10 -9.80 12.02
C ILE A 159 5.91 -8.76 11.26
N SER A 160 7.23 -8.97 11.17
CA SER A 160 8.10 -8.13 10.33
C SER A 160 8.53 -8.86 9.06
N HIS A 161 8.73 -8.11 7.98
CA HIS A 161 9.15 -8.66 6.69
C HIS A 161 10.18 -7.75 6.00
N PRO A 162 11.19 -8.29 5.31
CA PRO A 162 12.20 -7.47 4.66
C PRO A 162 11.61 -6.52 3.62
N THR A 163 11.99 -5.25 3.68
CA THR A 163 11.49 -4.20 2.77
C THR A 163 11.70 -4.58 1.31
N ILE A 164 12.90 -5.07 0.98
CA ILE A 164 13.28 -5.47 -0.38
C ILE A 164 12.46 -6.66 -0.91
N SER A 165 11.84 -7.44 -0.02
CA SER A 165 10.96 -8.56 -0.34
C SER A 165 9.48 -8.16 -0.35
N THR A 166 9.16 -6.87 -0.54
CA THR A 166 7.76 -6.40 -0.65
C THR A 166 7.48 -5.70 -1.96
N ARG A 167 6.28 -5.96 -2.49
CA ARG A 167 5.71 -5.41 -3.74
C ARG A 167 4.35 -4.80 -3.40
N ASP A 168 4.40 -3.58 -2.85
CA ASP A 168 3.20 -2.89 -2.36
C ASP A 168 2.57 -1.98 -3.41
N CYS A 169 1.42 -2.39 -3.95
CA CYS A 169 0.69 -1.67 -5.00
C CYS A 169 0.16 -0.31 -4.54
N ALA A 170 0.00 -0.08 -3.24
CA ALA A 170 -0.51 1.19 -2.71
C ALA A 170 0.45 2.36 -2.95
N VAL A 171 1.75 2.07 -2.93
CA VAL A 171 2.84 3.05 -2.93
C VAL A 171 3.73 2.93 -4.17
N PHE A 172 3.36 2.10 -5.14
CA PHE A 172 4.11 1.92 -6.38
C PHE A 172 4.10 3.18 -7.24
N GLU A 173 5.25 3.85 -7.36
CA GLU A 173 5.38 5.17 -8.00
C GLU A 173 4.86 5.20 -9.44
N PRO A 174 5.07 4.18 -10.29
CA PRO A 174 4.47 4.17 -11.63
C PRO A 174 2.94 4.28 -11.65
N PHE A 175 2.22 3.70 -10.66
CA PHE A 175 0.77 3.88 -10.55
C PHE A 175 0.42 5.30 -10.12
N LEU A 176 1.11 5.82 -9.11
CA LEU A 176 0.90 7.18 -8.59
C LEU A 176 1.14 8.25 -9.65
N HIS A 177 2.25 8.14 -10.39
CA HIS A 177 2.58 9.02 -11.51
C HIS A 177 1.56 8.94 -12.65
N HIS A 178 1.10 7.74 -13.00
CA HIS A 178 0.07 7.58 -14.04
C HIS A 178 -1.26 8.24 -13.63
N LEU A 179 -1.62 8.17 -12.35
CA LEU A 179 -2.80 8.80 -11.79
C LEU A 179 -2.61 10.28 -11.41
N ARG A 180 -1.38 10.82 -11.55
CA ARG A 180 -1.00 12.20 -11.19
C ARG A 180 -1.36 12.55 -9.75
N THR A 181 -1.15 11.62 -8.83
CA THR A 181 -1.43 11.78 -7.40
C THR A 181 -0.21 11.44 -6.57
N THR A 182 -0.09 12.08 -5.41
CA THR A 182 0.87 11.72 -4.36
C THR A 182 0.22 10.97 -3.21
N GLN A 183 -1.12 10.85 -3.22
CA GLN A 183 -1.89 10.10 -2.25
C GLN A 183 -2.11 8.66 -2.74
N MET A 184 -2.13 7.74 -1.78
CA MET A 184 -2.44 6.32 -1.99
C MET A 184 -3.86 6.14 -2.56
N PRO A 185 -4.03 5.72 -3.82
CA PRO A 185 -5.33 5.48 -4.42
C PRO A 185 -5.92 4.16 -3.91
N PRO A 186 -7.21 4.10 -3.55
CA PRO A 186 -7.89 2.87 -3.17
C PRO A 186 -7.68 1.72 -4.17
N LEU A 187 -7.53 0.50 -3.67
CA LEU A 187 -7.35 -0.70 -4.50
C LEU A 187 -8.42 -0.86 -5.59
N PRO A 188 -9.73 -0.60 -5.36
CA PRO A 188 -10.73 -0.65 -6.42
C PRO A 188 -10.45 0.34 -7.58
N ILE A 189 -9.92 1.53 -7.27
CA ILE A 189 -9.56 2.53 -8.28
C ILE A 189 -8.36 2.04 -9.10
N LEU A 190 -7.32 1.51 -8.45
CA LEU A 190 -6.16 0.93 -9.15
C LEU A 190 -6.61 -0.22 -10.05
N THR A 191 -7.40 -1.14 -9.52
CA THR A 191 -7.87 -2.33 -10.25
C THR A 191 -8.71 -1.95 -11.45
N ASN A 192 -9.65 -1.02 -11.29
CA ASN A 192 -10.45 -0.52 -12.42
C ASN A 192 -9.57 0.16 -13.46
N ARG A 193 -8.67 1.05 -13.03
CA ARG A 193 -7.85 1.85 -13.94
C ARG A 193 -6.87 1.03 -14.77
N PHE A 194 -6.18 0.08 -14.15
CA PHE A 194 -5.07 -0.64 -14.79
C PHE A 194 -5.48 -2.02 -15.34
N LEU A 195 -6.55 -2.62 -14.81
CA LEU A 195 -7.01 -3.95 -15.21
C LEU A 195 -8.42 -3.94 -15.82
N GLY A 196 -9.14 -2.81 -15.81
CA GLY A 196 -10.51 -2.72 -16.32
C GLY A 196 -11.52 -3.52 -15.49
N ARG A 197 -11.18 -3.91 -14.25
CA ARG A 197 -11.98 -4.77 -13.38
C ARG A 197 -12.48 -4.01 -12.16
N ASN A 198 -13.76 -4.17 -11.84
CA ASN A 198 -14.34 -3.70 -10.58
C ASN A 198 -14.25 -4.81 -9.52
N ILE A 199 -13.91 -4.43 -8.29
CA ILE A 199 -13.82 -5.32 -7.13
C ILE A 199 -14.55 -4.69 -5.94
N GLY A 200 -14.86 -5.48 -4.90
CA GLY A 200 -15.54 -5.00 -3.69
C GLY A 200 -17.01 -4.64 -3.91
N ILE A 201 -17.64 -5.19 -4.97
CA ILE A 201 -19.05 -4.92 -5.31
C ILE A 201 -19.99 -5.64 -4.32
N ILE A 202 -19.70 -6.91 -4.03
CA ILE A 202 -20.53 -7.76 -3.16
C ILE A 202 -20.14 -7.55 -1.70
N GLU A 203 -18.85 -7.72 -1.40
CA GLU A 203 -18.29 -7.54 -0.07
C GLU A 203 -17.07 -6.61 -0.18
N PRO A 204 -17.17 -5.36 0.33
CA PRO A 204 -16.04 -4.46 0.37
C PRO A 204 -14.87 -5.08 1.14
N GLU A 205 -13.64 -4.93 0.63
CA GLU A 205 -12.41 -5.38 1.29
C GLU A 205 -12.33 -6.90 1.54
N HIS A 206 -13.03 -7.72 0.73
CA HIS A 206 -12.92 -9.19 0.81
C HIS A 206 -11.45 -9.63 0.58
N PRO A 207 -10.79 -10.31 1.55
CA PRO A 207 -9.35 -10.61 1.48
C PRO A 207 -8.93 -11.38 0.23
N VAL A 208 -9.70 -12.41 -0.16
CA VAL A 208 -9.39 -13.23 -1.35
C VAL A 208 -9.40 -12.40 -2.64
N GLU A 209 -10.43 -11.57 -2.84
CA GLU A 209 -10.54 -10.71 -4.02
C GLU A 209 -9.42 -9.66 -4.03
N SER A 210 -9.15 -9.06 -2.86
CA SER A 210 -8.12 -8.04 -2.69
C SER A 210 -6.70 -8.57 -2.92
N ALA A 211 -6.38 -9.76 -2.40
CA ALA A 211 -5.09 -10.42 -2.62
C ALA A 211 -4.87 -10.73 -4.11
N ARG A 212 -5.88 -11.28 -4.78
CA ARG A 212 -5.83 -11.53 -6.24
C ARG A 212 -5.70 -10.23 -7.02
N ALA A 213 -6.40 -9.17 -6.61
CA ALA A 213 -6.32 -7.89 -7.29
C ALA A 213 -4.95 -7.22 -7.18
N ALA A 214 -4.35 -7.22 -6.00
CA ALA A 214 -2.98 -6.76 -5.83
C ALA A 214 -1.98 -7.59 -6.65
N LEU A 215 -2.15 -8.91 -6.68
CA LEU A 215 -1.32 -9.80 -7.48
C LEU A 215 -1.44 -9.52 -8.99
N ASP A 216 -2.64 -9.33 -9.50
CA ASP A 216 -2.88 -8.99 -10.91
C ASP A 216 -2.25 -7.64 -11.28
N LEU A 217 -2.36 -6.65 -10.38
CA LEU A 217 -1.72 -5.35 -10.55
C LEU A 217 -0.20 -5.50 -10.61
N PHE A 218 0.39 -6.26 -9.69
CA PHE A 218 1.82 -6.56 -9.73
C PHE A 218 2.22 -7.25 -11.04
N ARG A 219 1.55 -8.35 -11.42
CA ARG A 219 1.86 -9.10 -12.66
C ARG A 219 1.78 -8.25 -13.92
N SER A 220 0.82 -7.31 -13.98
CA SER A 220 0.71 -6.37 -15.10
C SER A 220 1.92 -5.45 -15.26
N ASN A 221 2.70 -5.24 -14.20
CA ASN A 221 3.86 -4.35 -14.15
C ASN A 221 5.14 -5.04 -13.65
N GLU A 222 5.17 -6.37 -13.59
CA GLU A 222 6.24 -7.14 -12.95
C GLU A 222 7.60 -6.87 -13.61
N GLN A 223 7.66 -6.92 -14.94
CA GLN A 223 8.90 -6.65 -15.69
C GLN A 223 9.47 -5.26 -15.36
N ARG A 224 8.60 -4.26 -15.21
CA ARG A 224 9.00 -2.91 -14.83
C ARG A 224 9.44 -2.85 -13.38
N TRP A 225 8.73 -3.53 -12.48
CA TRP A 225 9.01 -3.54 -11.06
C TRP A 225 10.36 -4.18 -10.76
N GLU A 226 10.54 -5.42 -11.20
CA GLU A 226 11.77 -6.20 -10.96
C GLU A 226 12.94 -5.58 -11.73
N GLY A 227 12.70 -5.05 -12.94
CA GLY A 227 13.73 -4.33 -13.70
C GLY A 227 14.25 -3.06 -13.00
N LEU A 228 13.41 -2.36 -12.22
CA LEU A 228 13.86 -1.22 -11.41
C LEU A 228 14.68 -1.69 -10.22
N ILE A 229 14.26 -2.75 -9.53
CA ILE A 229 14.99 -3.32 -8.40
C ILE A 229 16.37 -3.84 -8.85
N ASP A 230 16.44 -4.53 -9.99
CA ASP A 230 17.68 -5.03 -10.58
C ASP A 230 18.67 -3.90 -10.92
N GLN A 231 18.15 -2.71 -11.26
CA GLN A 231 18.96 -1.50 -11.47
C GLN A 231 19.37 -0.80 -10.16
N GLY A 232 19.08 -1.39 -8.99
CA GLY A 232 19.33 -0.79 -7.69
C GLY A 232 18.39 0.39 -7.35
N ARG A 233 17.24 0.49 -8.03
CA ARG A 233 16.26 1.56 -7.81
C ARG A 233 15.06 1.00 -7.05
N TRP A 234 14.66 1.70 -5.99
CA TRP A 234 13.43 1.37 -5.26
C TRP A 234 12.22 2.04 -5.94
N PRO A 235 11.21 1.28 -6.43
CA PRO A 235 10.15 1.82 -7.27
C PRO A 235 8.89 2.26 -6.50
N SER A 236 8.94 2.31 -5.16
CA SER A 236 7.80 2.64 -4.30
C SER A 236 8.13 3.79 -3.35
N SER A 237 7.13 4.56 -2.94
CA SER A 237 7.27 5.48 -1.80
C SER A 237 7.42 4.71 -0.49
N LEU A 238 7.94 5.37 0.54
CA LEU A 238 8.10 4.78 1.86
C LEU A 238 6.73 4.59 2.54
N PRO A 239 6.52 3.49 3.28
CA PRO A 239 5.31 3.31 4.07
C PRO A 239 5.25 4.37 5.19
N PRO A 240 4.05 4.60 5.79
CA PRO A 240 3.93 5.55 6.89
C PRO A 240 4.85 5.17 8.06
N GLN A 241 5.53 6.16 8.65
CA GLN A 241 6.57 5.95 9.67
C GLN A 241 6.10 5.13 10.89
N ALA A 242 4.81 5.23 11.24
CA ALA A 242 4.20 4.47 12.33
C ALA A 242 4.32 2.94 12.15
N TYR A 243 4.53 2.46 10.92
CA TYR A 243 4.65 1.05 10.59
C TYR A 243 6.08 0.59 10.29
N ALA A 244 7.09 1.46 10.48
CA ALA A 244 8.48 1.15 10.14
C ALA A 244 9.00 -0.11 10.86
N ILE A 245 8.51 -0.40 12.08
CA ILE A 245 8.90 -1.57 12.88
C ILE A 245 8.58 -2.92 12.21
N TYR A 246 7.65 -2.94 11.25
CA TYR A 246 7.24 -4.15 10.52
C TYR A 246 8.08 -4.40 9.27
N PHE A 247 9.02 -3.50 8.96
CA PHE A 247 9.93 -3.65 7.83
C PHE A 247 11.37 -3.79 8.33
N THR A 248 12.06 -4.82 7.84
CA THR A 248 13.48 -5.09 8.15
C THR A 248 14.38 -4.89 6.94
#